data_AF-A0A8J7GPW1-F1
#
_entry.id   AF-A0A8J7GPW1-F1
#
_cell.length_a   1.000
_cell.length_b   1.000
_cell.length_c   1.000
_cell.angle_alpha   90.00
_cell.angle_beta   90.00
_cell.angle_gamma   90.00
#
_symmetry.space_group_name_H-M   'P 1'
#
loop_
_entity.id
_entity.type
_entity.pdbx_description
1 polymer ?
#
loop_
_entity_poly.entity_id
_entity_poly.type
_entity_poly.pdbx_seq_one_letter_code
_entity_poly.pdbx_strand_id
1 'polypeptide(L)'
;MRSVLCVCCSPRVRGFAKDKESHLWFNVYQIPPNTAEMARHTQSVVLPLRLRLKVFIRPAGLGDPNESDGEQLRFRLLQAGDGQRLQVDNPTPGI
;
A
#
# COMPACT_ATOMS: atom_id res chain seq x y z
N MET A 1 -0.27 23.82 17.03
CA MET A 1 0.08 23.76 15.59
C MET A 1 -0.43 22.43 15.04
N ARG A 2 -1.35 22.42 14.08
CA ARG A 2 -1.82 21.18 13.42
C ARG A 2 -1.05 21.03 12.11
N SER A 3 -0.17 20.05 12.03
CA SER A 3 0.53 19.70 10.78
C SER A 3 -0.39 18.80 9.96
N VAL A 4 -0.69 19.21 8.72
CA VAL A 4 -1.49 18.41 7.77
C VAL A 4 -0.56 17.93 6.68
N LEU A 5 -0.56 16.62 6.44
CA LEU A 5 0.14 16.01 5.32
C LEU A 5 -0.78 16.02 4.09
N CYS A 6 -0.32 16.62 2.98
CA CYS A 6 -1.05 16.66 1.72
C CYS A 6 -0.38 15.72 0.70
N VAL A 7 -1.18 14.90 0.01
CA VAL A 7 -0.72 14.02 -1.07
C VAL A 7 -1.22 14.61 -2.40
N CYS A 8 -0.29 15.01 -3.27
CA CYS A 8 -0.62 15.64 -4.56
C CYS A 8 -0.25 14.73 -5.73
N CYS A 9 -1.10 14.71 -6.75
CA CYS A 9 -0.75 14.10 -8.03
C CYS A 9 0.19 15.05 -8.79
N SER A 10 1.41 14.60 -9.08
CA SER A 10 2.40 15.42 -9.79
C SER A 10 2.15 15.38 -11.30
N PRO A 11 2.03 16.52 -11.99
CA PRO A 11 1.83 16.57 -13.44
C PRO A 11 3.06 16.06 -14.22
N ARG A 12 4.21 15.90 -13.56
CA ARG A 12 5.41 15.30 -14.15
C ARG A 12 5.35 13.77 -14.21
N VAL A 13 4.53 13.14 -13.37
CA VAL A 13 4.30 11.69 -13.43
C VAL A 13 3.28 11.44 -14.54
N ARG A 14 3.78 11.03 -15.71
CA ARG A 14 2.93 10.62 -16.84
C ARG A 14 2.57 9.14 -16.72
N GLY A 15 1.29 8.83 -16.87
CA GLY A 15 0.83 7.51 -17.28
C GLY A 15 0.50 6.53 -16.15
N PHE A 16 -0.48 6.85 -15.30
CA PHE A 16 -1.23 5.78 -14.65
C PHE A 16 -2.16 5.13 -15.67
N ALA A 17 -2.38 3.82 -15.53
CA ALA A 17 -3.33 3.10 -16.37
C ALA A 17 -4.73 3.74 -16.24
N LYS A 18 -5.46 3.85 -17.34
CA LYS A 18 -6.80 4.48 -17.33
C LYS A 18 -7.93 3.49 -17.12
N ASP A 19 -7.62 2.22 -17.30
CA ASP A 19 -8.50 1.06 -17.31
C ASP A 19 -8.38 0.20 -16.04
N LYS A 20 -7.39 0.47 -15.19
CA LYS A 20 -7.16 -0.26 -13.94
C LYS A 20 -6.51 0.60 -12.87
N GLU A 21 -6.65 0.16 -11.63
CA GLU A 21 -6.01 0.82 -10.50
C GLU A 21 -4.49 0.69 -10.52
N SER A 22 -3.80 1.74 -10.08
CA SER A 22 -2.36 1.72 -9.88
C SER A 22 -2.03 1.64 -8.40
N HIS A 23 -1.20 0.67 -8.02
CA HIS A 23 -0.77 0.47 -6.64
C HIS A 23 0.56 1.16 -6.37
N LEU A 24 0.57 2.02 -5.36
CA LEU A 24 1.74 2.74 -4.86
C LEU A 24 1.93 2.47 -3.36
N TRP A 25 3.15 2.73 -2.89
CA TRP A 25 3.48 2.63 -1.47
C TRP A 25 3.74 4.00 -0.89
N PHE A 26 2.91 4.39 0.08
CA PHE A 26 3.14 5.56 0.90
C PHE A 26 3.95 5.16 2.13
N ASN A 27 5.11 5.78 2.31
CA ASN A 27 6.05 5.45 3.37
C ASN A 27 6.14 6.62 4.36
N VAL A 28 5.89 6.35 5.64
CA VAL A 28 6.08 7.30 6.74
C VAL A 28 7.17 6.76 7.65
N TYR A 29 8.16 7.61 7.93
CA TYR A 29 9.28 7.28 8.81
C TYR A 29 9.23 8.20 10.02
N GLN A 30 9.13 7.62 11.21
CA GLN A 30 9.36 8.34 12.44
C GLN A 30 10.86 8.44 12.68
N ILE A 31 11.38 9.66 12.63
CA ILE A 31 12.78 9.92 12.90
C ILE A 31 12.90 10.35 14.37
N PRO A 32 13.57 9.57 15.22
CA PRO A 32 13.77 9.94 16.62
C PRO A 32 14.71 11.15 16.71
N PRO A 33 14.47 12.09 17.64
CA PRO A 33 15.34 13.24 17.83
C PRO A 33 16.70 12.79 18.39
N ASN A 34 17.78 13.42 17.95
CA ASN A 34 19.11 13.16 18.51
C ASN A 34 19.34 14.15 19.66
N THR A 35 19.08 13.72 20.90
CA THR A 35 19.17 14.58 22.10
C THR A 35 20.39 14.22 22.96
N ALA A 36 20.95 15.20 23.67
CA ALA A 36 22.06 14.99 24.58
C ALA A 36 21.72 14.03 25.73
N GLU A 37 20.45 13.93 26.14
CA GLU A 37 20.00 12.96 27.14
C GLU A 37 20.00 11.52 26.61
N MET A 38 19.60 11.30 25.36
CA MET A 38 19.73 9.99 24.71
C MET A 38 21.19 9.54 24.61
N ALA A 39 22.14 10.47 24.44
CA ALA A 39 23.57 10.17 24.40
C ALA A 39 24.17 9.80 25.78
N ARG A 40 23.53 10.18 26.89
CA ARG A 40 23.98 9.84 28.26
C ARG A 40 23.60 8.41 28.66
N HIS A 41 22.58 7.83 28.01
CA HIS A 41 22.20 6.43 28.22
C HIS A 41 23.03 5.51 27.33
N THR A 42 24.14 5.02 27.87
CA THR A 42 25.11 4.15 27.18
C THR A 42 24.55 2.78 26.77
N GLN A 43 23.41 2.37 27.34
CA GLN A 43 22.67 1.17 26.95
C GLN A 43 21.22 1.53 26.64
N SER A 44 20.94 1.89 25.39
CA SER A 44 19.59 2.18 24.92
C SER A 44 19.34 1.54 23.56
N VAL A 45 18.08 1.13 23.33
CA VAL A 45 17.60 0.62 22.04
C VAL A 45 16.58 1.61 21.51
N VAL A 46 16.80 2.13 20.30
CA VAL A 46 15.89 3.04 19.63
C VAL A 46 15.05 2.26 18.63
N LEU A 47 13.73 2.35 18.74
CA LEU A 47 12.77 1.67 17.87
C LEU A 47 12.03 2.70 17.00
N PRO A 48 12.60 3.09 15.84
CA PRO A 48 11.90 3.97 14.93
C PRO A 48 10.71 3.24 14.27
N LEU A 49 9.60 3.95 14.11
CA LEU A 49 8.43 3.45 13.41
C LEU A 49 8.58 3.67 11.90
N ARG A 50 8.38 2.60 11.13
CA ARG A 50 8.19 2.67 9.67
C ARG A 50 6.80 2.17 9.31
N LEU A 51 5.96 3.07 8.79
CA LEU A 51 4.67 2.71 8.23
C LEU A 51 4.79 2.64 6.71
N ARG A 52 4.32 1.53 6.13
CA ARG A 52 4.24 1.34 4.68
C ARG A 52 2.79 1.02 4.33
N LEU A 53 2.11 2.01 3.77
CA LEU A 53 0.69 1.97 3.46
C LEU A 53 0.49 1.80 1.95
N LYS A 54 -0.49 1.00 1.56
CA LYS A 54 -0.91 0.90 0.16
C LYS A 54 -1.73 2.12 -0.21
N VAL A 55 -1.42 2.74 -1.33
CA VAL A 55 -2.22 3.80 -1.95
C VAL A 55 -2.63 3.32 -3.33
N PHE A 56 -3.94 3.29 -3.57
CA PHE A 56 -4.51 2.93 -4.87
C PHE A 56 -4.93 4.22 -5.58
N ILE A 57 -4.43 4.40 -6.80
CA ILE A 57 -4.87 5.47 -7.68
C ILE A 57 -5.93 4.88 -8.59
N ARG A 58 -7.19 5.29 -8.38
CA ARG A 58 -8.36 4.85 -9.16
C ARG A 58 -8.67 5.86 -10.26
N PRO A 59 -8.63 5.47 -11.54
CA PRO A 59 -9.10 6.32 -12.64
C PRO A 59 -10.59 6.64 -12.52
N ALA A 60 -10.98 7.86 -12.89
CA ALA A 60 -12.36 8.32 -12.78
C ALA A 60 -13.39 7.50 -13.58
N GLY A 61 -12.97 6.76 -14.62
CA GLY A 61 -13.85 5.95 -15.45
C GLY A 61 -14.29 4.61 -14.83
N LEU A 62 -13.73 4.21 -13.68
CA LEU A 62 -14.00 2.92 -13.04
C LEU A 62 -15.15 2.95 -12.03
N GLY A 63 -15.70 4.12 -11.73
CA GLY A 63 -16.67 4.30 -10.66
C GLY A 63 -16.06 4.09 -9.27
N ASP A 64 -16.91 4.22 -8.25
CA ASP A 64 -16.52 3.99 -6.86
C ASP A 64 -16.36 2.50 -6.56
N PRO A 65 -15.42 2.10 -5.68
CA PRO A 65 -15.32 0.71 -5.22
C PRO A 65 -16.61 0.25 -4.56
N ASN A 66 -17.01 -0.99 -4.85
CA ASN A 66 -18.17 -1.64 -4.24
C ASN A 66 -17.73 -2.93 -3.53
N GLU A 67 -18.38 -3.28 -2.42
CA GLU A 67 -18.14 -4.55 -1.74
C GLU A 67 -18.40 -5.76 -2.65
N SER A 68 -19.32 -5.63 -3.62
CA SER A 68 -19.60 -6.66 -4.63
C SER A 68 -18.42 -6.99 -5.54
N ASP A 69 -17.41 -6.11 -5.65
CA ASP A 69 -16.23 -6.37 -6.46
C ASP A 69 -15.45 -7.59 -5.94
N GLY A 70 -15.40 -7.76 -4.61
CA GLY A 70 -14.73 -8.89 -3.96
C GLY A 70 -15.39 -10.25 -4.25
N GLU A 71 -16.69 -10.26 -4.56
CA GLU A 71 -17.42 -11.48 -4.90
C GLU A 71 -17.04 -12.04 -6.28
N GLN A 72 -16.41 -11.22 -7.13
CA GLN A 72 -16.00 -11.62 -8.47
C GLN A 72 -14.68 -12.43 -8.49
N LEU A 73 -14.01 -12.56 -7.35
CA LEU A 73 -12.78 -13.35 -7.22
C LEU A 73 -13.03 -14.81 -7.59
N ARG A 74 -12.15 -15.37 -8.42
CA ARG A 74 -12.26 -16.75 -8.87
C ARG A 74 -11.19 -17.59 -8.19
N PHE A 75 -11.62 -18.70 -7.57
CA PHE A 75 -10.76 -19.61 -6.84
C PHE A 75 -10.65 -20.93 -7.59
N ARG A 76 -9.42 -21.41 -7.79
CA ARG A 76 -9.15 -22.71 -8.45
C ARG A 76 -8.12 -23.49 -7.64
N LEU A 77 -8.43 -24.74 -7.34
CA LEU A 77 -7.48 -25.65 -6.71
C LEU A 77 -6.74 -26.43 -7.80
N LEU A 78 -5.44 -26.21 -7.89
CA LEU A 78 -4.56 -26.85 -8.87
C LEU A 78 -3.71 -27.93 -8.20
N GLN A 79 -3.50 -29.03 -8.89
CA GLN A 79 -2.46 -29.99 -8.51
C GLN A 79 -1.09 -29.43 -8.91
N ALA A 80 -0.13 -29.48 -8.00
CA ALA A 80 1.22 -28.98 -8.23
C ALA A 80 2.26 -29.85 -7.53
N GLY A 81 2.90 -30.74 -8.29
CA GLY A 81 3.83 -31.73 -7.76
C GLY A 81 3.11 -32.64 -6.76
N ASP A 82 3.67 -32.76 -5.56
CA ASP A 82 3.15 -33.62 -4.48
C ASP A 82 2.07 -32.94 -3.62
N GLY A 83 1.52 -31.79 -4.04
CA GLY A 83 0.55 -31.04 -3.25
C GLY A 83 -0.45 -30.22 -4.06
N GLN A 84 -1.32 -29.51 -3.35
CA GLN A 84 -2.34 -28.64 -3.92
C GLN A 84 -1.93 -27.16 -3.82
N ARG A 85 -2.28 -26.36 -4.82
CA ARG A 85 -2.12 -24.90 -4.83
C ARG A 85 -3.46 -24.23 -5.07
N LEU A 86 -3.79 -23.23 -4.27
CA LEU A 86 -4.94 -22.36 -4.51
C LEU A 86 -4.52 -21.20 -5.41
N GLN A 87 -5.06 -21.14 -6.62
CA GLN A 87 -4.98 -19.97 -7.49
C GLN A 87 -6.18 -19.06 -7.22
N VAL A 88 -5.90 -17.77 -7.04
CA VAL A 88 -6.90 -16.71 -6.91
C VAL A 88 -6.71 -15.77 -8.09
N ASP A 89 -7.72 -15.68 -8.95
CA ASP A 89 -7.75 -14.75 -10.07
C ASP A 89 -8.67 -13.59 -9.71
N ASN A 90 -8.15 -12.37 -9.78
CA ASN A 90 -8.97 -11.17 -9.70
C ASN A 90 -9.29 -10.65 -11.11
N PRO A 91 -10.52 -10.84 -11.62
CA PRO A 91 -10.91 -10.33 -12.92
C PRO A 91 -11.25 -8.83 -12.91
N THR A 92 -11.37 -8.20 -11.73
CA THR A 92 -11.76 -6.79 -11.64
C THR A 92 -10.57 -5.88 -11.97
N PRO A 93 -10.84 -4.71 -12.57
CA PRO A 93 -9.81 -3.71 -12.86
C PRO A 93 -9.26 -2.99 -11.62
N GLY A 94 -9.93 -3.12 -10.47
CA GLY A 94 -9.47 -2.63 -9.17
C GLY A 94 -9.24 -3.75 -8.15
N ILE A 95 -8.78 -3.37 -6.96
CA ILE A 95 -8.79 -4.27 -5.80
C ILE A 95 -10.20 -4.50 -5.27
#